data_AF-A0A517TBN2-F1
#
_entry.id   AF-A0A517TBN2-F1
#
_cell.length_a   1.000
_cell.length_b   1.000
_cell.length_c   1.000
_cell.angle_alpha   90.00
_cell.angle_beta   90.00
_cell.angle_gamma   90.00
#
_symmetry.space_group_name_H-M   'P 1'
#
loop_
_entity.id
_entity.type
_entity.pdbx_description
1 polymer ?
#
loop_
_entity_poly.entity_id
_entity_poly.type
_entity_poly.pdbx_seq_one_letter_code
_entity_poly.pdbx_strand_id
1 'polypeptide(L)'
;MCPSTSAQERSGFTLVELLVVIAVIAILISLLLPAVQQAREAARRSMCLDHLKQIGLALHNYHDAYGVFPPGYISDYSPYENYSGTAFTGLSGPNANGALQWTWMAFAAPFLELGTAYDALDVGGLNAAHSACYAFHHAPDADKEEAFTAPVEVLRCPSDTGPQLNTSRGFLGPPGGHPVTGNGCASKYNGKHIITANYVGVNASKGSLHSAAAAYIETRQLRANGIFGPNTKIKIRDITDGTSNTLLVGERAWEYHAVHPSLGEMVAIPTAAATAWANTSVTISRPHGFSNGLGTIGWGLNSNNVFQNATTTNLKNPADYLGMFSSPHAGGVQFVLADGSARFLSENTHLQTLYNLAHRSDGSVISGF
;
A
#
# COMPACT_ATOMS: atom_id res chain seq x y z
N MET A 1 -32.56 65.86 43.59
CA MET A 1 -33.33 65.09 42.60
C MET A 1 -32.58 63.78 42.37
N CYS A 2 -33.14 62.66 42.85
CA CYS A 2 -32.52 61.33 42.76
C CYS A 2 -33.17 60.58 41.58
N PRO A 3 -32.41 59.89 40.71
CA PRO A 3 -32.98 59.19 39.56
C PRO A 3 -33.70 57.91 40.00
N SER A 4 -34.91 57.71 39.51
CA SER A 4 -35.68 56.47 39.67
C SER A 4 -35.10 55.38 38.79
N THR A 5 -34.52 54.34 39.39
CA THR A 5 -34.11 53.11 38.72
C THR A 5 -35.35 52.29 38.35
N SER A 6 -35.62 52.12 37.06
CA SER A 6 -36.62 51.18 36.56
C SER A 6 -36.17 49.75 36.89
N ALA A 7 -36.92 49.04 37.74
CA ALA A 7 -36.68 47.63 38.01
C ALA A 7 -36.94 46.82 36.74
N GLN A 8 -35.87 46.32 36.14
CA GLN A 8 -35.94 45.41 35.00
C GLN A 8 -36.47 44.07 35.50
N GLU A 9 -37.72 43.74 35.19
CA GLU A 9 -38.31 42.45 35.52
C GLU A 9 -37.45 41.33 34.91
N ARG A 10 -36.82 40.53 35.79
CA ARG A 10 -36.07 39.35 35.37
C ARG A 10 -37.09 38.25 35.09
N SER A 11 -37.32 37.96 33.80
CA SER A 11 -38.07 36.76 33.40
C SER A 11 -37.32 35.52 33.88
N GLY A 12 -37.85 34.81 34.87
CA GLY A 12 -37.31 33.53 35.32
C GLY A 12 -37.55 32.46 34.26
N PHE A 13 -36.50 31.75 33.87
CA PHE A 13 -36.60 30.65 32.92
C PHE A 13 -37.31 29.46 33.55
N THR A 14 -38.34 28.92 32.90
CA THR A 14 -39.08 27.77 33.43
C THR A 14 -38.33 26.47 33.15
N LEU A 15 -38.45 25.49 34.05
CA LEU A 15 -37.85 24.16 33.87
C LEU A 15 -38.30 23.49 32.57
N VAL A 16 -39.54 23.76 32.14
CA VAL A 16 -40.11 23.25 30.89
C VAL A 16 -39.41 23.84 29.67
N GLU A 17 -39.16 25.15 29.63
CA GLU A 17 -38.41 25.78 28.53
C GLU A 17 -37.01 25.22 28.39
N LEU A 18 -36.32 24.99 29.51
CA LEU A 18 -35.00 24.35 29.50
C LEU A 18 -35.07 22.93 28.95
N LEU A 19 -36.05 22.16 29.39
CA LEU A 19 -36.22 20.77 28.97
C LEU A 19 -36.55 20.64 27.47
N VAL A 20 -37.36 21.56 26.94
CA VAL A 20 -37.67 21.59 25.50
C VAL A 20 -36.42 21.95 24.69
N VAL A 21 -35.63 22.93 25.12
CA VAL A 21 -34.41 23.34 24.40
C VAL A 21 -33.40 22.20 24.35
N ILE A 22 -33.14 21.52 25.47
CA ILE A 22 -32.22 20.36 25.46
C ILE A 22 -32.76 19.20 24.62
N ALA A 23 -34.08 18.96 24.61
CA ALA A 23 -34.68 17.92 23.79
C ALA A 23 -34.53 18.22 22.29
N VAL A 24 -34.75 19.46 21.87
CA VAL A 24 -34.55 19.88 20.47
C VAL A 24 -33.08 19.79 20.08
N ILE A 25 -32.15 20.26 20.92
CA ILE A 25 -30.71 20.16 20.64
C ILE A 25 -30.28 18.69 20.54
N ALA A 26 -30.76 17.81 21.42
CA ALA A 26 -30.45 16.38 21.38
C ALA A 26 -30.94 15.72 20.07
N ILE A 27 -32.14 16.07 19.61
CA ILE A 27 -32.69 15.59 18.32
C ILE A 27 -31.88 16.14 17.14
N LEU A 28 -31.51 17.42 17.16
CA LEU A 28 -30.70 18.00 16.09
C LEU A 28 -29.32 17.34 16.01
N ILE A 29 -28.65 17.14 17.14
CA ILE A 29 -27.33 16.49 17.19
C ILE A 29 -27.43 15.03 16.74
N SER A 30 -28.46 14.29 17.16
CA SER A 30 -28.62 12.88 16.77
C SER A 30 -28.85 12.71 15.26
N LEU A 31 -29.47 13.69 14.61
CA LEU A 31 -29.66 13.69 13.15
C LEU A 31 -28.42 14.22 12.40
N LEU A 32 -27.69 15.19 12.96
CA LEU A 32 -26.53 15.81 12.32
C LEU A 32 -25.26 14.97 12.42
N LEU A 33 -25.03 14.26 13.53
CA LEU A 33 -23.80 13.50 13.73
C LEU A 33 -23.59 12.41 12.66
N PRO A 34 -24.57 11.54 12.34
CA PRO A 34 -24.41 10.55 11.28
C PRO A 34 -24.13 11.20 9.92
N ALA A 35 -24.81 12.30 9.60
CA ALA A 35 -24.62 13.02 8.34
C ALA A 35 -23.22 13.63 8.22
N VAL A 36 -22.69 14.24 9.28
CA VAL A 36 -21.33 14.80 9.29
C VAL A 36 -20.28 13.68 9.13
N GLN A 37 -20.48 12.51 9.74
CA GLN A 37 -19.54 11.41 9.57
C GLN A 37 -19.57 10.83 8.15
N GLN A 38 -20.76 10.68 7.55
CA GLN A 38 -20.89 10.25 6.16
C GLN A 38 -20.22 11.24 5.19
N ALA A 39 -20.43 12.55 5.40
CA ALA A 39 -19.79 13.59 4.59
C ALA A 39 -18.25 13.56 4.72
N ARG A 40 -17.73 13.36 5.94
CA ARG A 40 -16.28 13.23 6.18
C ARG A 40 -15.70 12.01 5.49
N GLU A 41 -16.38 10.86 5.53
CA GLU A 41 -15.90 9.65 4.87
C GLU A 41 -15.95 9.77 3.34
N ALA A 42 -17.00 10.40 2.79
CA ALA A 42 -17.07 10.70 1.36
C ALA A 42 -15.91 11.61 0.91
N ALA A 43 -15.56 12.61 1.73
CA ALA A 43 -14.41 13.48 1.48
C ALA A 43 -13.09 12.70 1.52
N ARG A 44 -12.86 11.86 2.55
CA ARG A 44 -11.65 11.02 2.64
C ARG A 44 -11.53 10.04 1.47
N ARG A 45 -12.64 9.43 1.05
CA ARG A 45 -12.69 8.57 -0.14
C ARG A 45 -12.33 9.32 -1.42
N SER A 46 -12.78 10.57 -1.53
CA SER A 46 -12.43 11.43 -2.68
C SER A 46 -10.94 11.77 -2.67
N MET A 47 -10.35 12.03 -1.50
CA MET A 47 -8.91 12.24 -1.35
C MET A 47 -8.11 10.98 -1.72
N CYS A 48 -8.52 9.78 -1.28
CA CYS A 48 -7.81 8.54 -1.66
C CYS A 48 -7.88 8.29 -3.18
N LEU A 49 -9.01 8.62 -3.82
CA LEU A 49 -9.16 8.58 -5.27
C LEU A 49 -8.25 9.60 -5.99
N ASP A 50 -8.12 10.80 -5.45
CA ASP A 50 -7.28 11.85 -6.03
C ASP A 50 -5.78 11.52 -5.86
N HIS A 51 -5.36 10.92 -4.75
CA HIS A 51 -4.01 10.36 -4.59
C HIS A 51 -3.71 9.29 -5.65
N LEU A 52 -4.65 8.38 -5.93
CA LEU A 52 -4.51 7.40 -7.02
C LEU A 52 -4.36 8.04 -8.39
N LYS A 53 -5.10 9.13 -8.68
CA LYS A 53 -4.93 9.88 -9.94
C LYS A 53 -3.56 10.56 -10.02
N GLN A 54 -3.08 11.14 -8.93
CA GLN A 54 -1.73 11.73 -8.86
C GLN A 54 -0.65 10.66 -9.11
N ILE A 55 -0.80 9.47 -8.51
CA ILE A 55 0.06 8.32 -8.76
C ILE A 55 -0.02 7.87 -10.23
N GLY A 56 -1.22 7.77 -10.80
CA GLY A 56 -1.41 7.44 -12.21
C GLY A 56 -0.67 8.41 -13.12
N LEU A 57 -0.85 9.72 -12.90
CA LEU A 57 -0.16 10.77 -13.65
C LEU A 57 1.37 10.67 -13.51
N ALA A 58 1.86 10.46 -12.29
CA ALA A 58 3.29 10.28 -12.03
C ALA A 58 3.87 9.07 -12.79
N LEU A 59 3.12 7.97 -12.85
CA LEU A 59 3.52 6.77 -13.59
C LEU A 59 3.51 6.98 -15.11
N HIS A 60 2.59 7.80 -15.63
CA HIS A 60 2.61 8.22 -17.04
C HIS A 60 3.81 9.14 -17.34
N ASN A 61 4.11 10.10 -16.47
CA ASN A 61 5.29 10.96 -16.64
C ASN A 61 6.60 10.14 -16.57
N TYR A 62 6.67 9.13 -15.70
CA TYR A 62 7.77 8.17 -15.69
C TYR A 62 7.86 7.41 -17.02
N HIS A 63 6.72 6.92 -17.53
CA HIS A 63 6.66 6.22 -18.81
C HIS A 63 7.11 7.12 -19.97
N ASP A 64 6.71 8.39 -19.99
CA ASP A 64 7.12 9.35 -21.01
C ASP A 64 8.63 9.64 -20.96
N ALA A 65 9.21 9.74 -19.76
CA ALA A 65 10.63 9.99 -19.57
C ALA A 65 11.53 8.78 -19.93
N TYR A 66 11.10 7.56 -19.58
CA TYR A 66 11.94 6.34 -19.68
C TYR A 66 11.46 5.33 -20.74
N GLY A 67 10.30 5.57 -21.37
CA GLY A 67 9.68 4.71 -22.38
C GLY A 67 9.06 3.41 -21.84
N VAL A 68 9.06 3.20 -20.53
CA VAL A 68 8.58 2.00 -19.82
C VAL A 68 7.97 2.40 -18.47
N PHE A 69 6.99 1.64 -17.97
CA PHE A 69 6.54 1.77 -16.59
C PHE A 69 7.66 1.33 -15.63
N PRO A 70 7.71 1.89 -14.40
CA PRO A 70 8.75 1.50 -13.46
C PRO A 70 8.59 0.02 -13.09
N PRO A 71 9.70 -0.68 -12.84
CA PRO A 71 9.63 -2.04 -12.35
C PRO A 71 8.92 -2.05 -10.99
N GLY A 72 8.16 -3.12 -10.72
CA GLY A 72 7.52 -3.30 -9.41
C GLY A 72 8.52 -3.23 -8.26
N TYR A 73 9.71 -3.78 -8.52
CA TYR A 73 10.94 -3.55 -7.77
C TYR A 73 12.14 -4.00 -8.61
N ILE A 74 13.33 -3.50 -8.28
CA ILE A 74 14.57 -4.00 -8.90
C ILE A 74 15.15 -5.12 -8.04
N SER A 75 15.17 -6.31 -8.62
CA SER A 75 15.88 -7.45 -8.05
C SER A 75 17.28 -7.48 -8.64
N ASP A 76 18.23 -6.90 -7.91
CA ASP A 76 19.64 -7.01 -8.24
C ASP A 76 20.10 -8.44 -7.99
N TYR A 77 20.15 -9.23 -9.06
CA TYR A 77 21.04 -10.38 -9.09
C TYR A 77 22.44 -9.89 -9.50
N SER A 78 23.11 -9.15 -8.61
CA SER A 78 24.39 -8.49 -8.94
C SER A 78 25.37 -8.58 -7.77
N PRO A 79 26.69 -8.76 -8.04
CA PRO A 79 27.73 -8.78 -7.02
C PRO A 79 27.86 -7.42 -6.34
N TYR A 80 27.56 -7.32 -5.05
CA TYR A 80 27.97 -6.16 -4.26
C TYR A 80 29.45 -6.25 -3.88
N GLU A 81 30.18 -5.15 -3.82
CA GLU A 81 31.44 -5.11 -3.07
C GLU A 81 31.17 -4.65 -1.64
N ASN A 82 31.84 -5.25 -0.65
CA ASN A 82 31.79 -4.78 0.73
C ASN A 82 32.50 -3.43 0.88
N TYR A 83 32.29 -2.72 2.00
CA TYR A 83 33.01 -1.49 2.39
C TYR A 83 34.55 -1.59 2.38
N SER A 84 35.11 -2.80 2.30
CA SER A 84 36.54 -3.09 2.17
C SER A 84 36.99 -3.36 0.73
N GLY A 85 36.17 -3.10 -0.29
CA GLY A 85 36.51 -3.29 -1.71
C GLY A 85 36.67 -4.76 -2.15
N THR A 86 36.00 -5.71 -1.48
CA THR A 86 35.99 -7.12 -1.87
C THR A 86 34.66 -7.50 -2.51
N ALA A 87 34.71 -8.11 -3.69
CA ALA A 87 33.54 -8.57 -4.44
C ALA A 87 32.76 -9.66 -3.69
N PHE A 88 31.44 -9.54 -3.65
CA PHE A 88 30.52 -10.68 -3.55
C PHE A 88 30.62 -11.45 -4.86
N THR A 89 31.61 -12.32 -4.97
CA THR A 89 31.63 -13.29 -6.07
C THR A 89 30.45 -14.24 -5.90
N GLY A 90 29.39 -14.02 -6.66
CA GLY A 90 28.36 -15.02 -6.93
C GLY A 90 26.99 -14.72 -6.33
N LEU A 91 26.02 -14.53 -7.20
CA LEU A 91 24.71 -15.14 -6.97
C LEU A 91 24.57 -16.39 -7.83
N SER A 92 25.52 -17.29 -7.63
CA SER A 92 25.36 -18.72 -7.86
C SER A 92 25.30 -19.37 -6.48
N GLY A 93 24.07 -19.49 -5.94
CA GLY A 93 23.81 -20.25 -4.72
C GLY A 93 22.45 -19.93 -4.09
N PRO A 94 21.77 -20.90 -3.44
CA PRO A 94 20.44 -20.78 -2.85
C PRO A 94 20.32 -19.81 -1.65
N ASN A 95 21.40 -19.08 -1.31
CA ASN A 95 21.52 -18.20 -0.13
C ASN A 95 21.82 -16.73 -0.47
N ALA A 96 21.51 -16.27 -1.69
CA ALA A 96 21.43 -14.86 -2.13
C ALA A 96 20.37 -14.01 -1.40
N ASN A 97 19.95 -14.45 -0.22
CA ASN A 97 18.69 -14.13 0.39
C ASN A 97 18.82 -12.86 1.25
N GLY A 98 18.17 -11.77 0.83
CA GLY A 98 17.71 -10.76 1.79
C GLY A 98 17.98 -9.29 1.48
N ALA A 99 18.69 -8.89 0.42
CA ALA A 99 18.96 -7.46 0.19
C ALA A 99 17.67 -6.63 0.07
N LEU A 100 17.64 -5.43 0.66
CA LEU A 100 16.55 -4.49 0.41
C LEU A 100 16.54 -4.10 -1.08
N GLN A 101 15.35 -3.95 -1.65
CA GLN A 101 15.15 -3.65 -3.08
C GLN A 101 14.28 -2.41 -3.23
N TRP A 102 14.65 -1.52 -4.14
CA TRP A 102 13.84 -0.36 -4.48
C TRP A 102 12.52 -0.80 -5.11
N THR A 103 11.41 -0.25 -4.63
CA THR A 103 10.05 -0.45 -5.15
C THR A 103 9.75 0.55 -6.27
N TRP A 104 8.69 0.28 -7.03
CA TRP A 104 8.18 1.23 -8.04
C TRP A 104 7.95 2.64 -7.48
N MET A 105 7.59 2.77 -6.19
CA MET A 105 7.37 4.07 -5.54
C MET A 105 8.66 4.89 -5.49
N ALA A 106 9.83 4.27 -5.21
CA ALA A 106 11.12 4.96 -5.23
C ALA A 106 11.42 5.53 -6.62
N PHE A 107 11.15 4.77 -7.68
CA PHE A 107 11.36 5.23 -9.05
C PHE A 107 10.36 6.31 -9.48
N ALA A 108 9.15 6.29 -8.95
CA ALA A 108 8.11 7.28 -9.23
C ALA A 108 8.27 8.59 -8.42
N ALA A 109 9.12 8.62 -7.38
CA ALA A 109 9.27 9.77 -6.47
C ALA A 109 9.47 11.12 -7.18
N PRO A 110 10.36 11.27 -8.18
CA PRO A 110 10.56 12.56 -8.86
C PRO A 110 9.30 13.10 -9.54
N PHE A 111 8.40 12.20 -9.96
CA PHE A 111 7.15 12.53 -10.64
C PHE A 111 5.97 12.72 -9.67
N LEU A 112 6.20 12.50 -8.39
CA LEU A 112 5.26 12.73 -7.28
C LEU A 112 5.60 13.98 -6.47
N GLU A 113 6.44 14.88 -7.01
CA GLU A 113 7.01 16.02 -6.28
C GLU A 113 7.86 15.61 -5.05
N LEU A 114 8.45 14.41 -5.10
CA LEU A 114 9.30 13.85 -4.03
C LEU A 114 10.78 13.75 -4.48
N GLY A 115 11.23 14.70 -5.32
CA GLY A 115 12.60 14.75 -5.83
C GLY A 115 13.66 14.81 -4.73
N THR A 116 13.42 15.60 -3.68
CA THR A 116 14.32 15.68 -2.51
C THR A 116 14.51 14.32 -1.85
N ALA A 117 13.43 13.54 -1.69
CA ALA A 117 13.51 12.20 -1.10
C ALA A 117 14.23 11.22 -2.05
N TYR A 118 14.00 11.33 -3.36
CA TYR A 118 14.70 10.52 -4.37
C TYR A 118 16.22 10.74 -4.33
N ASP A 119 16.64 12.01 -4.31
CA ASP A 119 18.05 12.41 -4.28
C ASP A 119 18.69 12.03 -2.95
N ALA A 120 18.02 12.30 -1.83
CA ALA A 120 18.49 11.92 -0.50
C ALA A 120 18.69 10.40 -0.41
N LEU A 121 17.74 9.60 -0.90
CA LEU A 121 17.84 8.13 -0.90
C LEU A 121 18.88 7.59 -1.90
N ASP A 122 19.39 8.41 -2.82
CA ASP A 122 20.32 8.03 -3.88
C ASP A 122 19.79 6.86 -4.72
N VAL A 123 18.53 6.97 -5.15
CA VAL A 123 17.85 5.93 -5.92
C VAL A 123 18.53 5.80 -7.29
N GLY A 124 19.07 4.61 -7.57
CA GLY A 124 19.79 4.31 -8.82
C GLY A 124 21.31 4.51 -8.75
N GLY A 125 21.81 5.32 -7.81
CA GLY A 125 23.24 5.39 -7.48
C GLY A 125 23.65 4.36 -6.43
N LEU A 126 22.78 4.13 -5.43
CA LEU A 126 22.90 3.07 -4.44
C LEU A 126 21.79 2.04 -4.58
N ASN A 127 22.09 0.83 -4.10
CA ASN A 127 21.03 -0.12 -3.80
C ASN A 127 20.30 0.27 -2.51
N ALA A 128 19.06 -0.18 -2.37
CA ALA A 128 18.23 0.17 -1.21
C ALA A 128 18.83 -0.27 0.12
N ALA A 129 19.59 -1.38 0.15
CA ALA A 129 20.25 -1.86 1.36
C ALA A 129 21.41 -0.95 1.79
N HIS A 130 22.21 -0.42 0.86
CA HIS A 130 23.25 0.54 1.16
C HIS A 130 22.67 1.88 1.59
N SER A 131 21.67 2.38 0.88
CA SER A 131 20.97 3.62 1.28
C SER A 131 20.40 3.51 2.69
N ALA A 132 19.71 2.40 3.00
CA ALA A 132 19.25 2.12 4.36
C ALA A 132 20.41 1.92 5.36
N CYS A 133 21.55 1.36 4.93
CA CYS A 133 22.71 1.27 5.80
C CYS A 133 23.18 2.66 6.22
N TYR A 134 23.46 3.56 5.27
CA TYR A 134 23.87 4.94 5.57
C TYR A 134 22.85 5.71 6.42
N ALA A 135 21.56 5.50 6.20
CA ALA A 135 20.51 6.12 7.00
C ALA A 135 20.60 5.74 8.50
N PHE A 136 20.84 4.45 8.80
CA PHE A 136 20.68 3.92 10.15
C PHE A 136 21.96 3.41 10.81
N HIS A 137 23.10 3.43 10.09
CA HIS A 137 24.34 2.82 10.52
C HIS A 137 25.57 3.43 9.78
N HIS A 138 26.71 3.59 10.48
CA HIS A 138 27.89 4.36 10.03
C HIS A 138 27.61 5.85 9.83
N ALA A 139 27.95 6.70 10.82
CA ALA A 139 27.80 8.16 10.74
C ALA A 139 26.45 8.56 10.10
N PRO A 140 25.33 8.26 10.78
CA PRO A 140 24.01 8.20 10.15
C PRO A 140 23.70 9.47 9.38
N ASP A 141 23.34 9.28 8.12
CA ASP A 141 22.91 10.34 7.23
C ASP A 141 21.47 10.71 7.57
N ALA A 142 21.31 11.88 8.19
CA ALA A 142 20.02 12.38 8.66
C ALA A 142 19.04 12.59 7.50
N ASP A 143 19.52 12.96 6.32
CA ASP A 143 18.66 13.21 5.15
C ASP A 143 18.10 11.88 4.63
N LYS A 144 18.90 10.80 4.66
CA LYS A 144 18.43 9.45 4.31
C LYS A 144 17.46 8.90 5.35
N GLU A 145 17.74 9.08 6.64
CA GLU A 145 16.81 8.66 7.71
C GLU A 145 15.47 9.41 7.60
N GLU A 146 15.51 10.72 7.34
CA GLU A 146 14.32 11.53 7.08
C GLU A 146 13.57 11.01 5.85
N ALA A 147 14.23 10.79 4.71
CA ALA A 147 13.58 10.31 3.51
C ALA A 147 12.90 8.92 3.68
N PHE A 148 13.47 8.03 4.50
CA PHE A 148 12.84 6.73 4.82
C PHE A 148 11.65 6.82 5.78
N THR A 149 11.58 7.85 6.63
CA THR A 149 10.67 7.90 7.79
C THR A 149 9.67 9.06 7.76
N ALA A 150 9.90 10.08 6.94
CA ALA A 150 9.03 11.24 6.78
C ALA A 150 7.70 10.85 6.10
N PRO A 151 6.55 11.37 6.59
CA PRO A 151 5.26 11.02 6.04
C PRO A 151 5.12 11.55 4.62
N VAL A 152 4.57 10.72 3.73
CA VAL A 152 4.24 11.10 2.36
C VAL A 152 2.74 11.01 2.17
N GLU A 153 2.08 12.17 2.10
CA GLU A 153 0.61 12.26 2.06
C GLU A 153 0.03 11.55 0.84
N VAL A 154 0.61 11.77 -0.36
CA VAL A 154 0.13 11.15 -1.61
C VAL A 154 0.19 9.61 -1.60
N LEU A 155 1.01 9.01 -0.73
CA LEU A 155 1.11 7.55 -0.59
C LEU A 155 0.18 6.99 0.49
N ARG A 156 -0.52 7.84 1.26
CA ARG A 156 -1.37 7.45 2.39
C ARG A 156 -2.84 7.69 2.08
N CYS A 157 -3.71 6.76 2.45
CA CYS A 157 -5.15 7.00 2.42
C CYS A 157 -5.58 7.60 3.77
N PRO A 158 -6.21 8.80 3.81
CA PRO A 158 -6.66 9.42 5.06
C PRO A 158 -7.70 8.64 5.86
N SER A 159 -8.37 7.64 5.27
CA SER A 159 -9.26 6.72 6.01
C SER A 159 -8.52 5.57 6.70
N ASP A 160 -7.23 5.39 6.43
CA ASP A 160 -6.44 4.31 7.02
C ASP A 160 -5.95 4.66 8.42
N THR A 161 -6.20 3.78 9.39
CA THR A 161 -5.85 3.97 10.80
C THR A 161 -4.48 3.40 11.18
N GLY A 162 -3.74 2.84 10.22
CA GLY A 162 -2.42 2.28 10.47
C GLY A 162 -1.39 3.32 10.93
N PRO A 163 -0.26 2.87 11.49
CA PRO A 163 0.84 3.74 11.86
C PRO A 163 1.49 4.38 10.62
N GLN A 164 2.07 5.57 10.79
CA GLN A 164 2.83 6.26 9.76
C GLN A 164 4.05 5.44 9.31
N LEU A 165 4.73 4.79 10.25
CA LEU A 165 5.81 3.85 9.97
C LEU A 165 5.27 2.42 9.99
N ASN A 166 5.66 1.61 9.02
CA ASN A 166 5.17 0.26 8.89
C ASN A 166 5.86 -0.67 9.91
N THR A 167 5.21 -0.88 11.05
CA THR A 167 5.72 -1.72 12.14
C THR A 167 5.61 -3.21 11.88
N SER A 168 4.83 -3.62 10.88
CA SER A 168 4.60 -5.02 10.53
C SER A 168 5.51 -5.49 9.38
N ARG A 169 5.91 -4.56 8.51
CA ARG A 169 6.77 -4.78 7.34
C ARG A 169 8.00 -3.87 7.48
N GLY A 170 8.95 -4.26 8.33
CA GLY A 170 10.20 -3.51 8.51
C GLY A 170 11.26 -3.83 7.45
N PHE A 171 12.44 -3.21 7.57
CA PHE A 171 13.62 -3.47 6.73
C PHE A 171 14.11 -4.93 6.76
N LEU A 172 13.68 -5.72 7.74
CA LEU A 172 14.04 -7.14 7.92
C LEU A 172 12.84 -8.09 7.75
N GLY A 173 11.67 -7.58 7.35
CA GLY A 173 10.40 -8.31 7.40
C GLY A 173 9.77 -8.31 8.80
N PRO A 174 8.70 -9.08 9.02
CA PRO A 174 7.99 -9.12 10.31
C PRO A 174 8.88 -9.64 11.46
N PRO A 175 8.54 -9.35 12.73
CA PRO A 175 9.28 -9.82 13.91
C PRO A 175 9.46 -11.35 13.86
N GLY A 176 10.70 -11.84 13.91
CA GLY A 176 11.02 -13.27 13.72
C GLY A 176 11.44 -13.67 12.29
N GLY A 177 11.55 -12.71 11.36
CA GLY A 177 12.29 -12.88 10.12
C GLY A 177 13.79 -13.00 10.39
N HIS A 178 14.47 -13.98 9.77
CA HIS A 178 15.92 -14.07 9.84
C HIS A 178 16.53 -12.74 9.36
N PRO A 179 17.46 -12.14 10.12
CA PRO A 179 18.13 -10.93 9.68
C PRO A 179 18.79 -11.18 8.32
N VAL A 180 18.79 -10.17 7.46
CA VAL A 180 19.46 -10.16 6.16
C VAL A 180 20.99 -10.28 6.39
N THR A 181 21.51 -11.48 6.59
CA THR A 181 22.89 -11.68 7.06
C THR A 181 23.98 -11.28 6.05
N GLY A 182 23.62 -10.77 4.87
CA GLY A 182 24.54 -10.46 3.78
C GLY A 182 25.11 -9.03 3.73
N ASN A 183 24.56 -8.02 4.41
CA ASN A 183 25.02 -6.63 4.25
C ASN A 183 25.80 -6.06 5.46
N GLY A 184 26.06 -6.84 6.52
CA GLY A 184 26.67 -6.35 7.77
C GLY A 184 25.83 -5.33 8.57
N CYS A 185 24.89 -4.63 7.94
CA CYS A 185 24.01 -3.62 8.51
C CYS A 185 22.64 -4.19 8.95
N ALA A 186 22.32 -5.44 8.63
CA ALA A 186 20.99 -5.98 8.88
C ALA A 186 20.63 -6.16 10.36
N SER A 187 21.58 -6.48 11.22
CA SER A 187 21.35 -6.50 12.67
C SER A 187 21.05 -5.10 13.23
N LYS A 188 21.32 -4.04 12.45
CA LYS A 188 21.25 -2.63 12.84
C LYS A 188 19.96 -1.95 12.37
N TYR A 189 19.22 -2.57 11.44
CA TYR A 189 17.86 -2.15 11.09
C TYR A 189 16.80 -2.67 12.06
N ASN A 190 17.19 -3.43 13.10
CA ASN A 190 16.24 -4.01 14.05
C ASN A 190 15.47 -2.90 14.78
N GLY A 191 14.14 -2.90 14.66
CA GLY A 191 13.28 -1.84 15.21
C GLY A 191 13.23 -0.55 14.39
N LYS A 192 13.86 -0.50 13.20
CA LYS A 192 13.71 0.59 12.23
C LYS A 192 12.64 0.23 11.20
N HIS A 193 11.89 1.23 10.76
CA HIS A 193 10.71 1.06 9.92
C HIS A 193 10.71 2.08 8.78
N ILE A 194 10.11 1.67 7.65
CA ILE A 194 9.88 2.54 6.51
C ILE A 194 8.46 3.08 6.61
N ILE A 195 8.20 4.24 6.02
CA ILE A 195 6.84 4.78 5.93
C ILE A 195 5.85 3.79 5.30
N THR A 196 4.62 3.82 5.81
CA THR A 196 3.50 3.05 5.32
C THR A 196 2.93 3.69 4.06
N ALA A 197 2.67 2.88 3.04
CA ALA A 197 1.94 3.28 1.83
C ALA A 197 0.65 2.47 1.68
N ASN A 198 -0.41 3.08 1.16
CA ASN A 198 -1.71 2.42 0.95
C ASN A 198 -1.98 2.05 -0.51
N TYR A 199 -1.03 2.28 -1.42
CA TYR A 199 -1.23 2.06 -2.84
C TYR A 199 -0.18 1.09 -3.37
N VAL A 200 -0.62 0.08 -4.12
CA VAL A 200 0.20 -1.09 -4.46
C VAL A 200 0.08 -1.42 -5.94
N GLY A 201 1.21 -1.74 -6.57
CA GLY A 201 1.26 -2.05 -7.99
C GLY A 201 0.62 -3.40 -8.30
N VAL A 202 -0.14 -3.48 -9.39
CA VAL A 202 -0.82 -4.71 -9.81
C VAL A 202 0.15 -5.64 -10.54
N ASN A 203 0.34 -6.84 -9.97
CA ASN A 203 1.19 -7.90 -10.55
C ASN A 203 0.39 -9.00 -11.28
N ALA A 204 -0.91 -9.11 -11.01
CA ALA A 204 -1.86 -10.04 -11.67
C ALA A 204 -1.61 -11.55 -11.48
N SER A 205 -0.88 -11.98 -10.45
CA SER A 205 -0.78 -13.42 -10.16
C SER A 205 -2.10 -13.97 -9.58
N LYS A 206 -2.57 -15.14 -10.06
CA LYS A 206 -3.73 -15.89 -9.52
C LYS A 206 -3.45 -16.58 -8.19
N GLY A 207 -2.18 -16.89 -7.95
CA GLY A 207 -1.75 -17.60 -6.74
C GLY A 207 -1.41 -16.64 -5.60
N SER A 208 -1.07 -17.22 -4.46
CA SER A 208 -0.39 -16.47 -3.41
C SER A 208 0.91 -15.87 -3.96
N LEU A 209 1.34 -14.77 -3.36
CA LEU A 209 2.58 -14.09 -3.73
C LEU A 209 3.80 -15.01 -3.64
N HIS A 210 3.72 -16.02 -2.78
CA HIS A 210 4.71 -17.07 -2.65
C HIS A 210 4.92 -17.87 -3.94
N SER A 211 3.83 -18.28 -4.59
CA SER A 211 3.92 -19.05 -5.84
C SER A 211 4.48 -18.22 -7.00
N ALA A 212 4.13 -16.93 -7.07
CA ALA A 212 4.66 -16.02 -8.09
C ALA A 212 6.17 -15.76 -7.88
N ALA A 213 6.57 -15.54 -6.63
CA ALA A 213 7.96 -15.40 -6.22
C ALA A 213 8.81 -16.64 -6.49
N ALA A 214 8.35 -17.82 -6.06
CA ALA A 214 9.05 -19.09 -6.27
C ALA A 214 9.26 -19.37 -7.75
N ALA A 215 8.23 -19.18 -8.58
CA ALA A 215 8.33 -19.37 -10.01
C ALA A 215 9.38 -18.42 -10.65
N TYR A 216 9.41 -17.15 -10.24
CA TYR A 216 10.43 -16.21 -10.74
C TYR A 216 11.85 -16.63 -10.35
N ILE A 217 12.06 -17.07 -9.10
CA ILE A 217 13.39 -17.50 -8.63
C ILE A 217 13.85 -18.74 -9.38
N GLU A 218 12.97 -19.73 -9.56
CA GLU A 218 13.32 -21.01 -10.19
C GLU A 218 13.53 -20.92 -11.69
N THR A 219 12.69 -20.14 -12.38
CA THR A 219 12.62 -20.17 -13.85
C THR A 219 13.09 -18.89 -14.51
N ARG A 220 13.36 -17.82 -13.72
CA ARG A 220 13.53 -16.44 -14.22
C ARG A 220 12.35 -15.93 -15.02
N GLN A 221 11.20 -16.60 -14.98
CA GLN A 221 9.98 -16.21 -15.64
C GLN A 221 8.95 -15.77 -14.62
N LEU A 222 8.36 -14.60 -14.83
CA LEU A 222 7.21 -14.18 -14.06
C LEU A 222 5.97 -14.92 -14.54
N ARG A 223 5.36 -15.71 -13.67
CA ARG A 223 4.02 -16.29 -13.87
C ARG A 223 2.88 -15.29 -13.63
N ALA A 224 3.23 -14.00 -13.61
CA ALA A 224 2.34 -12.90 -13.29
C ALA A 224 2.42 -11.86 -14.41
N ASN A 225 1.27 -11.54 -14.98
CA ASN A 225 1.17 -10.80 -16.24
C ASN A 225 0.56 -9.40 -16.08
N GLY A 226 0.65 -8.83 -14.88
CA GLY A 226 0.36 -7.42 -14.64
C GLY A 226 1.45 -6.50 -15.19
N ILE A 227 1.32 -5.22 -14.88
CA ILE A 227 2.27 -4.18 -15.29
C ILE A 227 3.52 -4.19 -14.40
N PHE A 228 3.32 -4.42 -13.09
CA PHE A 228 4.40 -4.41 -12.12
C PHE A 228 4.93 -5.81 -11.81
N GLY A 229 6.25 -5.97 -11.81
CA GLY A 229 6.94 -7.16 -11.34
C GLY A 229 8.44 -6.90 -11.15
N PRO A 230 9.24 -7.90 -10.74
CA PRO A 230 10.69 -7.76 -10.67
C PRO A 230 11.28 -7.42 -12.03
N ASN A 231 12.10 -6.37 -12.06
CA ASN A 231 12.89 -5.98 -13.22
C ASN A 231 12.06 -5.80 -14.51
N THR A 232 10.74 -5.53 -14.38
CA THR A 232 9.86 -5.37 -15.52
C THR A 232 10.18 -4.09 -16.29
N LYS A 233 9.94 -4.13 -17.61
CA LYS A 233 10.16 -3.02 -18.56
C LYS A 233 8.95 -2.89 -19.48
N ILE A 234 7.76 -2.88 -18.90
CA ILE A 234 6.49 -2.91 -19.65
C ILE A 234 6.26 -1.56 -20.31
N LYS A 235 5.95 -1.57 -21.60
CA LYS A 235 5.57 -0.38 -22.37
C LYS A 235 4.05 -0.30 -22.47
N ILE A 236 3.49 0.89 -22.68
CA ILE A 236 2.05 1.06 -22.98
C ILE A 236 1.60 0.16 -24.14
N ARG A 237 2.40 0.02 -25.20
CA ARG A 237 2.11 -0.87 -26.34
C ARG A 237 2.01 -2.35 -25.98
N ASP A 238 2.53 -2.77 -24.84
CA ASP A 238 2.50 -4.16 -24.38
C ASP A 238 1.19 -4.46 -23.60
N ILE A 239 0.31 -3.46 -23.44
CA ILE A 239 -1.02 -3.54 -22.82
C ILE A 239 -2.06 -3.72 -23.93
N THR A 240 -2.12 -4.92 -24.50
CA THR A 240 -2.94 -5.22 -25.67
C THR A 240 -4.43 -5.33 -25.37
N ASP A 241 -4.81 -5.52 -24.11
CA ASP A 241 -6.23 -5.62 -23.70
C ASP A 241 -6.91 -4.25 -23.53
N GLY A 242 -6.13 -3.18 -23.72
CA GLY A 242 -6.54 -1.79 -23.63
C GLY A 242 -6.18 -1.17 -22.29
N THR A 243 -5.57 0.01 -22.32
CA THR A 243 -5.14 0.74 -21.12
C THR A 243 -6.29 1.09 -20.17
N SER A 244 -7.48 1.32 -20.71
CA SER A 244 -8.71 1.57 -19.95
C SER A 244 -9.35 0.33 -19.33
N ASN A 245 -8.79 -0.86 -19.58
CA ASN A 245 -9.26 -2.15 -19.06
C ASN A 245 -8.17 -2.88 -18.27
N THR A 246 -7.03 -2.23 -18.00
CA THR A 246 -5.93 -2.82 -17.24
C THR A 246 -5.70 -2.03 -15.96
N LEU A 247 -5.75 -2.69 -14.80
CA LEU A 247 -5.45 -2.11 -13.49
C LEU A 247 -3.95 -1.84 -13.37
N LEU A 248 -3.61 -0.67 -12.85
CA LEU A 248 -2.23 -0.23 -12.65
C LEU A 248 -1.87 -0.27 -11.17
N VAL A 249 -2.53 0.53 -10.34
CA VAL A 249 -2.32 0.60 -8.87
C VAL A 249 -3.66 0.54 -8.16
N GLY A 250 -3.73 -0.18 -7.03
CA GLY A 250 -4.93 -0.27 -6.19
C GLY A 250 -4.65 -0.03 -4.72
N GLU A 251 -5.69 0.17 -3.93
CA GLU A 251 -5.54 0.35 -2.49
C GLU A 251 -5.22 -0.96 -1.76
N ARG A 252 -4.47 -0.82 -0.67
CA ARG A 252 -4.30 -1.80 0.38
C ARG A 252 -4.34 -1.10 1.74
N ALA A 253 -5.29 -1.48 2.56
CA ALA A 253 -5.43 -0.96 3.91
C ALA A 253 -4.32 -1.50 4.84
N TRP A 254 -4.13 -0.88 6.00
CA TRP A 254 -3.43 -1.49 7.13
C TRP A 254 -4.26 -2.63 7.71
N GLU A 255 -5.54 -2.36 7.87
CA GLU A 255 -6.56 -3.28 8.33
C GLU A 255 -7.85 -2.98 7.57
N TYR A 256 -8.55 -4.02 7.15
CA TYR A 256 -9.90 -3.91 6.61
C TYR A 256 -10.82 -4.85 7.39
N HIS A 257 -12.13 -4.61 7.33
CA HIS A 257 -13.10 -5.40 8.07
C HIS A 257 -13.88 -6.32 7.14
N ALA A 258 -13.99 -7.60 7.49
CA ALA A 258 -14.71 -8.60 6.72
C ALA A 258 -15.74 -9.31 7.60
N VAL A 259 -16.90 -9.66 7.03
CA VAL A 259 -17.90 -10.48 7.72
C VAL A 259 -17.42 -11.93 7.78
N HIS A 260 -17.35 -12.50 8.98
CA HIS A 260 -17.02 -13.90 9.18
C HIS A 260 -18.16 -14.81 8.69
N PRO A 261 -17.89 -15.76 7.78
CA PRO A 261 -18.94 -16.43 6.99
C PRO A 261 -19.94 -17.25 7.82
N SER A 262 -19.53 -17.88 8.93
CA SER A 262 -20.50 -18.60 9.80
C SER A 262 -20.85 -17.89 11.10
N LEU A 263 -20.13 -16.85 11.49
CA LEU A 263 -20.45 -16.10 12.73
C LEU A 263 -21.32 -14.89 12.43
N GLY A 264 -21.27 -14.35 11.19
CA GLY A 264 -21.96 -13.12 10.82
C GLY A 264 -21.37 -11.86 11.45
N GLU A 265 -20.29 -12.00 12.21
CA GLU A 265 -19.61 -10.90 12.91
C GLU A 265 -18.58 -10.22 12.01
N MET A 266 -18.43 -8.90 12.16
CA MET A 266 -17.36 -8.16 11.51
C MET A 266 -16.04 -8.42 12.24
N VAL A 267 -15.01 -8.85 11.50
CA VAL A 267 -13.68 -9.13 12.02
C VAL A 267 -12.65 -8.26 11.32
N ALA A 268 -11.74 -7.72 12.12
CA ALA A 268 -10.57 -6.99 11.66
C ALA A 268 -9.53 -7.92 11.02
N ILE A 269 -9.14 -7.63 9.78
CA ILE A 269 -8.16 -8.39 9.01
C ILE A 269 -6.91 -7.54 8.78
N PRO A 270 -5.77 -7.86 9.43
CA PRO A 270 -4.55 -7.10 9.28
C PRO A 270 -3.88 -7.43 7.94
N THR A 271 -3.88 -6.47 7.02
CA THR A 271 -3.12 -6.58 5.76
C THR A 271 -1.79 -5.86 5.82
N ALA A 272 -1.55 -5.05 6.86
CA ALA A 272 -0.30 -4.36 7.15
C ALA A 272 0.15 -3.35 6.08
N ALA A 273 -0.74 -2.94 5.17
CA ALA A 273 -0.48 -1.96 4.12
C ALA A 273 0.81 -2.26 3.34
N ALA A 274 1.37 -1.29 2.61
CA ALA A 274 2.64 -1.40 1.91
C ALA A 274 3.76 -0.68 2.65
N THR A 275 5.02 -0.93 2.27
CA THR A 275 6.14 -0.04 2.60
C THR A 275 6.44 0.83 1.39
N ALA A 276 6.67 2.13 1.60
CA ALA A 276 7.21 2.94 0.52
C ALA A 276 8.69 2.64 0.30
N TRP A 277 9.23 3.12 -0.81
CA TRP A 277 10.65 3.12 -1.15
C TRP A 277 11.30 1.77 -1.33
N ALA A 278 11.44 0.98 -0.28
CA ALA A 278 12.15 -0.28 -0.29
C ALA A 278 11.30 -1.44 0.25
N ASN A 279 11.57 -2.63 -0.26
CA ASN A 279 11.03 -3.89 0.25
C ASN A 279 12.17 -4.89 0.52
N THR A 280 11.89 -5.97 1.24
CA THR A 280 12.88 -7.00 1.54
C THR A 280 13.03 -7.99 0.38
N SER A 281 14.24 -8.47 0.08
CA SER A 281 14.41 -9.44 -1.02
C SER A 281 13.52 -10.67 -0.83
N VAL A 282 13.09 -11.18 -1.97
CA VAL A 282 12.35 -12.43 -2.12
C VAL A 282 13.27 -13.61 -1.83
N THR A 283 12.85 -14.50 -0.93
CA THR A 283 13.31 -15.90 -0.92
C THR A 283 12.16 -16.81 -1.30
N ILE A 284 12.45 -18.02 -1.78
CA ILE A 284 11.40 -19.02 -2.08
C ILE A 284 10.54 -19.25 -0.83
N SER A 285 11.14 -19.26 0.37
CA SER A 285 10.43 -19.47 1.64
C SER A 285 9.73 -18.22 2.19
N ARG A 286 10.12 -17.00 1.76
CA ARG A 286 9.67 -15.71 2.32
C ARG A 286 9.56 -14.64 1.22
N PRO A 287 8.45 -14.57 0.47
CA PRO A 287 8.24 -13.67 -0.66
C PRO A 287 7.90 -12.23 -0.25
N HIS A 288 8.36 -11.78 0.93
CA HIS A 288 7.90 -10.54 1.56
C HIS A 288 8.12 -9.29 0.68
N GLY A 289 9.16 -9.29 -0.17
CA GLY A 289 9.40 -8.23 -1.14
C GLY A 289 8.23 -7.94 -2.07
N PHE A 290 7.68 -8.99 -2.67
CA PHE A 290 6.49 -8.84 -3.50
C PHE A 290 5.30 -8.34 -2.69
N SER A 291 5.05 -8.91 -1.50
CA SER A 291 3.89 -8.50 -0.70
C SER A 291 3.96 -7.06 -0.25
N ASN A 292 5.16 -6.54 0.00
CA ASN A 292 5.32 -5.21 0.58
C ASN A 292 4.98 -4.08 -0.39
N GLY A 293 5.19 -4.24 -1.70
CA GLY A 293 4.96 -3.18 -2.70
C GLY A 293 3.92 -3.50 -3.78
N LEU A 294 3.53 -4.78 -3.91
CA LEU A 294 2.67 -5.26 -4.99
C LEU A 294 1.41 -5.97 -4.44
N GLY A 295 0.37 -5.98 -5.28
CA GLY A 295 -0.89 -6.67 -5.05
C GLY A 295 -1.16 -7.76 -6.08
N THR A 296 -1.89 -8.80 -5.68
CA THR A 296 -2.27 -9.95 -6.51
C THR A 296 -3.78 -10.11 -6.61
N ILE A 297 -4.20 -10.87 -7.62
CA ILE A 297 -5.60 -11.27 -7.79
C ILE A 297 -5.73 -12.77 -7.51
N GLY A 298 -5.31 -13.17 -6.30
CA GLY A 298 -5.61 -14.49 -5.75
C GLY A 298 -6.88 -14.51 -4.89
N TRP A 299 -7.36 -13.33 -4.51
CA TRP A 299 -8.52 -13.13 -3.63
C TRP A 299 -9.41 -12.03 -4.19
N GLY A 300 -10.69 -12.08 -3.83
CA GLY A 300 -11.59 -10.94 -4.03
C GLY A 300 -11.13 -9.73 -3.22
N LEU A 301 -11.62 -8.55 -3.60
CA LEU A 301 -11.37 -7.32 -2.86
C LEU A 301 -12.07 -7.40 -1.49
N ASN A 302 -11.42 -6.94 -0.42
CA ASN A 302 -11.95 -7.05 0.95
C ASN A 302 -12.47 -8.46 1.30
N SER A 303 -11.85 -9.50 0.74
CA SER A 303 -12.42 -10.85 0.74
C SER A 303 -12.58 -11.42 2.15
N ASN A 304 -13.75 -12.02 2.43
CA ASN A 304 -13.98 -12.84 3.62
C ASN A 304 -13.48 -14.28 3.47
N ASN A 305 -13.02 -14.71 2.29
CA ASN A 305 -12.42 -16.04 2.12
C ASN A 305 -11.05 -16.20 2.80
N VAL A 306 -10.59 -15.16 3.52
CA VAL A 306 -9.36 -15.19 4.33
C VAL A 306 -9.47 -16.11 5.55
N PHE A 307 -10.67 -16.46 6.00
CA PHE A 307 -10.83 -17.38 7.13
C PHE A 307 -10.48 -18.81 6.71
N GLN A 308 -9.67 -19.48 7.54
CA GLN A 308 -9.18 -20.83 7.27
C GLN A 308 -10.31 -21.85 7.40
N ASN A 309 -11.15 -21.70 8.43
CA ASN A 309 -12.35 -22.50 8.68
C ASN A 309 -13.49 -21.55 9.05
N ALA A 310 -14.67 -21.79 8.52
CA ALA A 310 -15.80 -20.88 8.72
C ALA A 310 -16.29 -20.80 10.17
N THR A 311 -15.80 -21.66 11.07
CA THR A 311 -16.17 -21.70 12.50
C THR A 311 -15.15 -21.06 13.43
N THR A 312 -13.98 -20.65 12.95
CA THR A 312 -12.95 -20.01 13.77
C THR A 312 -12.43 -18.74 13.11
N THR A 313 -12.02 -17.77 13.92
CA THR A 313 -11.41 -16.53 13.44
C THR A 313 -9.98 -16.71 12.92
N ASN A 314 -9.51 -17.96 12.77
CA ASN A 314 -8.18 -18.24 12.23
C ASN A 314 -8.13 -17.82 10.77
N LEU A 315 -7.13 -17.00 10.44
CA LEU A 315 -6.86 -16.61 9.06
C LEU A 315 -6.03 -17.69 8.35
N LYS A 316 -6.13 -17.75 7.02
CA LYS A 316 -5.26 -18.54 6.15
C LYS A 316 -3.79 -18.12 6.33
N ASN A 317 -2.86 -18.73 5.59
CA ASN A 317 -1.47 -18.31 5.71
C ASN A 317 -1.34 -16.82 5.34
N PRO A 318 -0.66 -15.96 6.14
CA PRO A 318 -0.47 -14.56 5.80
C PRO A 318 0.06 -14.32 4.39
N ALA A 319 0.91 -15.22 3.87
CA ALA A 319 1.42 -15.13 2.50
C ALA A 319 0.32 -15.13 1.42
N ASP A 320 -0.86 -15.65 1.73
CA ASP A 320 -1.98 -15.72 0.80
C ASP A 320 -2.74 -14.39 0.71
N TYR A 321 -3.07 -13.76 1.84
CA TYR A 321 -3.97 -12.62 1.87
C TYR A 321 -3.29 -11.26 2.09
N LEU A 322 -2.04 -11.21 2.55
CA LEU A 322 -1.27 -9.96 2.71
C LEU A 322 -0.98 -9.26 1.37
N GLY A 323 -1.11 -10.00 0.26
CA GLY A 323 -0.99 -9.50 -1.10
C GLY A 323 -2.29 -9.01 -1.72
N MET A 324 -3.43 -9.10 -1.03
CA MET A 324 -4.71 -8.68 -1.62
C MET A 324 -4.81 -7.16 -1.70
N PHE A 325 -5.74 -6.70 -2.54
CA PHE A 325 -6.24 -5.35 -2.52
C PHE A 325 -7.36 -5.22 -1.48
N SER A 326 -7.28 -4.16 -0.68
CA SER A 326 -8.21 -3.91 0.42
C SER A 326 -8.33 -2.41 0.67
N SER A 327 -9.46 -1.99 1.20
CA SER A 327 -9.73 -0.58 1.47
C SER A 327 -10.47 -0.43 2.80
N PRO A 328 -10.22 0.67 3.55
CA PRO A 328 -11.07 1.03 4.68
C PRO A 328 -12.46 1.52 4.22
N HIS A 329 -12.62 1.83 2.93
CA HIS A 329 -13.90 2.26 2.37
C HIS A 329 -14.88 1.09 2.21
N ALA A 330 -16.14 1.32 2.55
CA ALA A 330 -17.16 0.29 2.45
C ALA A 330 -17.47 -0.10 0.99
N GLY A 331 -17.60 -1.41 0.75
CA GLY A 331 -18.19 -1.98 -0.47
C GLY A 331 -17.24 -2.23 -1.63
N GLY A 332 -15.93 -2.00 -1.47
CA GLY A 332 -14.97 -2.16 -2.56
C GLY A 332 -13.64 -1.45 -2.36
N VAL A 333 -12.88 -1.32 -3.44
CA VAL A 333 -11.51 -0.79 -3.45
C VAL A 333 -11.32 0.17 -4.62
N GLN A 334 -10.59 1.26 -4.41
CA GLN A 334 -10.22 2.17 -5.49
C GLN A 334 -9.00 1.64 -6.27
N PHE A 335 -9.03 1.85 -7.59
CA PHE A 335 -7.93 1.56 -8.48
C PHE A 335 -7.71 2.71 -9.46
N VAL A 336 -6.46 2.89 -9.88
CA VAL A 336 -6.13 3.60 -11.11
C VAL A 336 -5.78 2.59 -12.19
N LEU A 337 -6.24 2.87 -13.41
CA LEU A 337 -6.05 2.05 -14.59
C LEU A 337 -4.83 2.55 -15.37
N ALA A 338 -4.39 1.77 -16.35
CA ALA A 338 -3.21 2.05 -17.16
C ALA A 338 -3.40 3.23 -18.14
N ASP A 339 -4.61 3.77 -18.26
CA ASP A 339 -4.92 5.03 -18.95
C ASP A 339 -4.95 6.25 -18.01
N GLY A 340 -4.66 6.06 -16.72
CA GLY A 340 -4.70 7.09 -15.69
C GLY A 340 -6.10 7.38 -15.13
N SER A 341 -7.15 6.76 -15.65
CA SER A 341 -8.50 6.86 -15.08
C SER A 341 -8.57 6.12 -13.74
N ALA A 342 -9.30 6.66 -12.77
CA ALA A 342 -9.47 6.04 -11.47
C ALA A 342 -10.93 5.59 -11.26
N ARG A 343 -11.12 4.39 -10.73
CA ARG A 343 -12.43 3.74 -10.56
C ARG A 343 -12.53 3.00 -9.24
N PHE A 344 -13.74 2.97 -8.71
CA PHE A 344 -14.09 2.11 -7.58
C PHE A 344 -14.59 0.76 -8.08
N LEU A 345 -13.96 -0.32 -7.65
CA LEU A 345 -14.40 -1.68 -7.94
C LEU A 345 -15.10 -2.27 -6.72
N SER A 346 -16.30 -2.82 -6.93
CA SER A 346 -17.05 -3.46 -5.85
C SER A 346 -16.33 -4.70 -5.33
N GLU A 347 -16.42 -4.95 -4.03
CA GLU A 347 -15.96 -6.21 -3.42
C GLU A 347 -16.72 -7.45 -3.93
N ASN A 348 -17.88 -7.25 -4.54
CA ASN A 348 -18.66 -8.31 -5.20
C ASN A 348 -18.22 -8.59 -6.64
N THR A 349 -17.24 -7.86 -7.18
CA THR A 349 -16.73 -8.11 -8.53
C THR A 349 -16.19 -9.53 -8.61
N HIS A 350 -16.66 -10.29 -9.61
CA HIS A 350 -16.27 -11.67 -9.79
C HIS A 350 -14.76 -11.80 -9.95
N LEU A 351 -14.14 -12.76 -9.28
CA LEU A 351 -12.68 -12.91 -9.24
C LEU A 351 -12.05 -13.05 -10.64
N GLN A 352 -12.75 -13.71 -11.57
CA GLN A 352 -12.30 -13.82 -12.96
C GLN A 352 -12.27 -12.46 -13.67
N THR A 353 -13.22 -11.58 -13.40
CA THR A 353 -13.24 -10.22 -13.95
C THR A 353 -12.05 -9.43 -13.42
N LEU A 354 -11.80 -9.48 -12.10
CA LEU A 354 -10.61 -8.85 -11.51
C LEU A 354 -9.32 -9.37 -12.13
N TYR A 355 -9.26 -10.68 -12.42
CA TYR A 355 -8.07 -11.27 -13.03
C TYR A 355 -7.81 -10.74 -14.42
N ASN A 356 -8.85 -10.71 -15.27
CA ASN A 356 -8.76 -10.16 -16.62
C ASN A 356 -8.36 -8.66 -16.57
N LEU A 357 -8.95 -7.89 -15.65
CA LEU A 357 -8.58 -6.48 -15.46
C LEU A 357 -7.14 -6.30 -14.97
N ALA A 358 -6.59 -7.21 -14.17
CA ALA A 358 -5.21 -7.11 -13.74
C ALA A 358 -4.21 -7.52 -14.81
N HIS A 359 -4.63 -8.33 -15.78
CA HIS A 359 -3.80 -8.81 -16.87
C HIS A 359 -3.65 -7.73 -17.96
N ARG A 360 -2.45 -7.62 -18.55
CA ARG A 360 -2.19 -6.63 -19.62
C ARG A 360 -2.49 -7.15 -21.03
N SER A 361 -2.40 -8.46 -21.23
CA SER A 361 -2.39 -9.10 -22.56
C SER A 361 -2.97 -10.53 -22.62
N ASP A 362 -4.08 -10.83 -21.95
CA ASP A 362 -4.76 -12.13 -22.03
C ASP A 362 -5.83 -12.20 -23.14
N GLY A 363 -6.08 -11.09 -23.85
CA GLY A 363 -7.08 -10.97 -24.90
C GLY A 363 -8.52 -10.84 -24.39
N SER A 364 -8.74 -10.79 -23.07
CA SER A 364 -10.07 -10.73 -22.46
C SER A 364 -10.46 -9.28 -22.17
N VAL A 365 -10.81 -8.55 -23.24
CA VAL A 365 -11.30 -7.16 -23.13
C VAL A 365 -12.67 -7.14 -22.43
N ILE A 366 -12.77 -6.45 -21.29
CA ILE A 366 -14.03 -6.32 -20.53
C ILE A 366 -14.74 -5.02 -20.92
N SER A 367 -16.01 -5.12 -21.30
CA SER A 367 -16.87 -3.96 -21.52
C SER A 367 -17.73 -3.67 -20.28
N GLY A 368 -17.52 -2.51 -19.66
CA GLY A 368 -18.36 -2.00 -18.56
C GLY A 368 -18.21 -2.79 -17.26
N PHE A 369 -17.37 -2.26 -16.36
CA PHE A 369 -17.10 -2.82 -15.03
C PHE A 369 -16.96 -1.70 -14.00
#